data_AF-A0A481RL16-F1
#
_entry.id   AF-A0A481RL16-F1
#
_cell.length_a   1.000
_cell.length_b   1.000
_cell.length_c   1.000
_cell.angle_alpha   90.00
_cell.angle_beta   90.00
_cell.angle_gamma   90.00
#
_symmetry.space_group_name_H-M   'P 1'
#
loop_
_entity.id
_entity.type
_entity.pdbx_description
1 polymer ?
#
loop_
_entity_poly.entity_id
_entity_poly.type
_entity_poly.pdbx_seq_one_letter_code
_entity_poly.pdbx_strand_id
1 'polypeptide(L)'
;MLPFGNTTIELEVSGQTIHDALGNGVSEVESLEGRFPQVSGMEFAWDLAGDPGDRIDSADVAVGGDPLNLEATYTLGTNNFMADGGDGYSMLPDATRTGAGNTTISQLVIDRIQAQSPIAPETDGRITRL
;
A
#
# COMPACT_ATOMS: atom_id res chain seq x y z
N MET A 1 6.07 -14.97 7.48
CA MET A 1 6.09 -14.17 8.73
C MET A 1 7.30 -13.26 8.68
N LEU A 2 7.08 -11.94 8.85
CA LEU A 2 8.00 -10.82 8.61
C LEU A 2 9.44 -11.08 9.12
N PRO A 3 10.37 -11.56 8.26
CA PRO A 3 11.71 -11.97 8.71
C PRO A 3 12.70 -10.81 8.65
N PHE A 4 12.33 -9.71 7.99
CA PHE A 4 13.16 -8.52 7.81
C PHE A 4 12.90 -7.52 8.92
N GLY A 5 13.97 -6.80 9.32
CA GLY A 5 13.91 -5.73 10.32
C GLY A 5 13.28 -4.43 9.81
N ASN A 6 12.29 -4.53 8.91
CA ASN A 6 11.63 -3.37 8.34
C ASN A 6 10.86 -2.59 9.41
N THR A 7 10.83 -1.27 9.28
CA THR A 7 10.07 -0.35 10.13
C THR A 7 8.97 0.31 9.31
N THR A 8 7.96 0.88 9.98
CA THR A 8 6.95 1.69 9.29
C THR A 8 7.50 3.07 8.95
N ILE A 9 7.10 3.62 7.82
CA ILE A 9 7.39 4.99 7.37
C ILE A 9 6.07 5.67 7.05
N GLU A 10 5.97 6.94 7.36
CA GLU A 10 4.89 7.82 6.95
C GLU A 10 5.40 8.79 5.89
N LEU A 11 4.69 8.84 4.76
CA LEU A 11 5.02 9.67 3.60
C LEU A 11 3.88 10.66 3.33
N GLU A 12 4.23 11.88 2.91
CA GLU A 12 3.32 12.79 2.26
C GLU A 12 3.40 12.59 0.73
N VAL A 13 2.30 12.17 0.12
CA VAL A 13 2.21 11.79 -1.30
C VAL A 13 1.01 12.44 -1.98
N SER A 14 1.07 12.66 -3.30
CA SER A 14 -0.11 13.06 -4.06
C SER A 14 -1.02 11.87 -4.35
N GLY A 15 -2.27 12.14 -4.75
CA GLY A 15 -3.17 11.11 -5.25
C GLY A 15 -2.61 10.40 -6.48
N GLN A 16 -1.91 11.13 -7.37
CA GLN A 16 -1.21 10.53 -8.50
C GLN A 16 -0.16 9.50 -8.04
N THR A 17 0.64 9.82 -7.03
CA THR A 17 1.64 8.88 -6.49
C THR A 17 0.98 7.63 -5.89
N ILE A 18 -0.20 7.75 -5.27
CA ILE A 18 -0.99 6.59 -4.82
C ILE A 18 -1.42 5.72 -6.00
N HIS A 19 -1.97 6.34 -7.05
CA HIS A 19 -2.41 5.64 -8.25
C HIS A 19 -1.25 4.91 -8.93
N ASP A 20 -0.11 5.57 -9.11
CA ASP A 20 1.11 4.98 -9.67
C ASP A 20 1.63 3.80 -8.83
N ALA A 21 1.60 3.94 -7.49
CA ALA A 21 2.05 2.89 -6.58
C ALA A 21 1.16 1.64 -6.67
N LEU A 22 -0.17 1.82 -6.72
CA LEU A 22 -1.10 0.71 -6.92
C LEU A 22 -0.91 0.07 -8.31
N GLY A 23 -0.72 0.88 -9.35
CA GLY A 23 -0.44 0.42 -10.72
C GLY A 23 0.82 -0.43 -10.80
N ASN A 24 1.92 0.00 -10.16
CA ASN A 24 3.12 -0.83 -10.01
C ASN A 24 2.81 -2.13 -9.26
N GLY A 25 2.05 -2.05 -8.17
CA GLY A 25 1.69 -3.17 -7.33
C GLY A 25 1.00 -4.33 -8.07
N VAL A 26 0.20 -4.02 -9.08
CA VAL A 26 -0.52 -5.04 -9.89
C VAL A 26 0.11 -5.31 -11.26
N SER A 27 1.19 -4.61 -11.62
CA SER A 27 1.80 -4.66 -12.97
C SER A 27 2.33 -6.05 -13.35
N GLU A 28 2.82 -6.81 -12.37
CA GLU A 28 3.47 -8.11 -12.57
C GLU A 28 2.90 -9.15 -11.61
N VAL A 29 1.57 -9.12 -11.40
CA VAL A 29 0.89 -10.04 -10.46
C VAL A 29 1.10 -11.52 -10.86
N GLU A 30 1.27 -11.80 -12.15
CA GLU A 30 1.52 -13.14 -12.69
C GLU A 30 2.89 -13.70 -12.29
N SER A 31 3.87 -12.82 -12.02
CA SER A 31 5.23 -13.18 -11.61
C SER A 31 5.29 -13.68 -10.17
N LEU A 32 4.28 -13.34 -9.34
CA LEU A 32 4.22 -13.66 -7.90
C LEU A 32 5.43 -13.18 -7.09
N GLU A 33 6.07 -12.08 -7.53
CA GLU A 33 7.33 -11.56 -6.94
C GLU A 33 7.12 -10.66 -5.71
N GLY A 34 5.92 -10.62 -5.14
CA GLY A 34 5.67 -9.98 -3.84
C GLY A 34 5.28 -8.50 -3.87
N ARG A 35 5.33 -7.83 -5.04
CA ARG A 35 4.98 -6.40 -5.17
C ARG A 35 3.51 -6.07 -4.95
N PHE A 36 2.62 -7.06 -4.93
CA PHE A 36 1.18 -6.89 -4.79
C PHE A 36 0.82 -6.28 -3.42
N PRO A 37 0.14 -5.11 -3.37
CA PRO A 37 -0.07 -4.38 -2.13
C PRO A 37 -1.24 -4.96 -1.33
N GLN A 38 -1.05 -5.12 -0.02
CA GLN A 38 -2.15 -5.20 0.94
C GLN A 38 -2.46 -3.79 1.44
N VAL A 39 -3.75 -3.45 1.58
CA VAL A 39 -4.17 -2.08 1.87
C VAL A 39 -5.08 -1.97 3.10
N SER A 40 -5.13 -0.78 3.69
CA SER A 40 -6.01 -0.42 4.81
C SER A 40 -6.34 1.06 4.74
N GLY A 41 -7.59 1.42 5.04
CA GLY A 41 -8.06 2.80 4.89
C GLY A 41 -8.25 3.25 3.44
N MET A 42 -8.16 2.31 2.48
CA MET A 42 -8.41 2.54 1.07
C MET A 42 -8.96 1.26 0.42
N GLU A 43 -9.57 1.44 -0.74
CA GLU A 43 -10.16 0.41 -1.58
C GLU A 43 -9.73 0.64 -3.02
N PHE A 44 -9.47 -0.43 -3.79
CA PHE A 44 -9.25 -0.32 -5.23
C PHE A 44 -9.73 -1.54 -6.01
N ALA A 45 -10.10 -1.32 -7.28
CA ALA A 45 -10.30 -2.39 -8.24
C ALA A 45 -9.18 -2.43 -9.30
N TRP A 46 -8.91 -3.61 -9.85
CA TRP A 46 -7.93 -3.79 -10.92
C TRP A 46 -8.35 -4.86 -11.92
N ASP A 47 -7.92 -4.72 -13.18
CA ASP A 47 -8.23 -5.64 -14.28
C ASP A 47 -6.94 -6.24 -14.89
N LEU A 48 -6.87 -7.57 -14.96
CA LEU A 48 -5.74 -8.28 -15.57
C LEU A 48 -5.71 -8.15 -17.10
N ALA A 49 -6.81 -7.77 -17.73
CA ALA A 49 -6.88 -7.53 -19.17
C ALA A 49 -6.14 -6.24 -19.58
N GLY A 50 -5.90 -5.32 -18.65
CA GLY A 50 -5.10 -4.11 -18.88
C GLY A 50 -3.60 -4.39 -19.03
N ASP A 51 -2.92 -3.50 -19.76
CA ASP A 51 -1.47 -3.54 -19.91
C ASP A 51 -0.76 -3.35 -18.56
N PRO A 52 0.40 -3.97 -18.30
CA PRO A 52 1.17 -3.75 -17.08
C PRO A 52 1.40 -2.26 -16.79
N GLY A 53 0.95 -1.80 -15.61
CA GLY A 53 1.00 -0.39 -15.21
C GLY A 53 -0.27 0.42 -15.52
N ASP A 54 -1.18 -0.12 -16.35
CA ASP A 54 -2.48 0.48 -16.72
C ASP A 54 -3.64 -0.48 -16.41
N ARG A 55 -3.57 -1.12 -15.23
CA ARG A 55 -4.55 -2.11 -14.76
C ARG A 55 -5.56 -1.53 -13.77
N ILE A 56 -5.50 -0.24 -13.49
CA ILE A 56 -6.30 0.43 -12.45
C ILE A 56 -6.86 1.73 -13.02
N ASP A 57 -8.18 1.86 -13.06
CA ASP A 57 -8.81 3.16 -13.25
C ASP A 57 -8.78 3.93 -11.92
N SER A 58 -8.34 5.18 -11.95
CA SER A 58 -8.40 6.09 -10.80
C SER A 58 -9.80 6.22 -10.20
N ALA A 59 -10.86 6.06 -11.02
CA ALA A 59 -12.25 6.09 -10.58
C ALA A 59 -12.63 4.90 -9.68
N ASP A 60 -11.87 3.81 -9.75
CA ASP A 60 -12.06 2.63 -8.93
C ASP A 60 -11.23 2.66 -7.63
N VAL A 61 -10.56 3.78 -7.33
CA VAL A 61 -9.78 3.96 -6.11
C VAL A 61 -10.50 4.88 -5.14
N ALA A 62 -10.63 4.46 -3.89
CA ALA A 62 -11.16 5.27 -2.79
C ALA A 62 -10.21 5.29 -1.60
N VAL A 63 -10.04 6.44 -0.96
CA VAL A 63 -9.22 6.63 0.24
C VAL A 63 -10.09 7.25 1.33
N GLY A 64 -10.18 6.59 2.49
CA GLY A 64 -11.05 7.04 3.58
C GLY A 64 -12.55 6.96 3.27
N GLY A 65 -12.94 6.25 2.21
CA GLY A 65 -14.32 6.17 1.72
C GLY A 65 -14.69 7.22 0.67
N ASP A 66 -13.78 8.15 0.35
CA ASP A 66 -13.96 9.15 -0.70
C ASP A 66 -13.19 8.75 -1.97
N PRO A 67 -13.69 9.07 -3.18
CA PRO A 67 -12.96 8.84 -4.42
C PRO A 67 -11.59 9.52 -4.42
N LEU A 68 -10.59 8.84 -4.99
CA LEU A 68 -9.23 9.36 -5.08
C LEU A 68 -9.20 10.66 -5.89
N ASN A 69 -8.77 11.75 -5.26
CA ASN A 69 -8.39 12.98 -5.95
C ASN A 69 -6.89 12.96 -6.25
N LEU A 70 -6.53 12.93 -7.55
CA LEU A 70 -5.14 12.84 -8.02
C LEU A 70 -4.28 14.06 -7.64
N GLU A 71 -4.89 15.24 -7.49
CA GLU A 71 -4.19 16.49 -7.16
C GLU A 71 -4.09 16.74 -5.65
N ALA A 72 -4.85 15.99 -4.83
CA ALA A 72 -4.80 16.14 -3.38
C ALA A 72 -3.57 15.46 -2.77
N THR A 73 -3.20 15.91 -1.57
CA THR A 73 -2.11 15.34 -0.76
C THR A 73 -2.67 14.41 0.31
N TYR A 74 -2.00 13.28 0.52
CA TYR A 74 -2.39 12.23 1.46
C TYR A 74 -1.20 11.82 2.32
N THR A 75 -1.52 11.29 3.49
CA THR A 75 -0.56 10.61 4.37
C THR A 75 -0.59 9.11 4.09
N LEU A 76 0.52 8.57 3.59
CA LEU A 76 0.68 7.15 3.27
C LEU A 76 1.56 6.45 4.31
N GLY A 77 1.00 5.46 5.00
CA GLY A 77 1.76 4.53 5.82
C GLY A 77 2.29 3.37 4.97
N THR A 78 3.60 3.14 4.98
CA THR A 78 4.25 2.01 4.30
C THR A 78 5.41 1.46 5.13
N ASN A 79 6.19 0.53 4.60
CA ASN A 79 7.44 0.09 5.21
C ASN A 79 8.66 0.78 4.56
N ASN A 80 9.78 0.81 5.27
CA ASN A 80 10.99 1.48 4.78
C ASN A 80 11.54 0.91 3.46
N PHE A 81 11.43 -0.40 3.21
CA PHE A 81 11.87 -1.00 1.95
C PHE A 81 11.08 -0.44 0.74
N MET A 82 9.77 -0.29 0.86
CA MET A 82 8.93 0.29 -0.18
C MET A 82 9.16 1.79 -0.31
N ALA A 83 9.31 2.50 0.82
CA ALA A 83 9.64 3.93 0.83
C ALA A 83 11.00 4.23 0.19
N ASP A 84 11.92 3.26 0.18
CA ASP A 84 13.22 3.35 -0.49
C ASP A 84 13.18 2.87 -1.96
N GLY A 85 12.00 2.49 -2.48
CA GLY A 85 11.80 2.09 -3.88
C GLY A 85 11.89 0.58 -4.16
N GLY A 86 11.87 -0.24 -3.11
CA GLY A 86 11.79 -1.70 -3.23
C GLY A 86 10.58 -2.16 -4.07
N ASP A 87 10.68 -3.34 -4.67
CA ASP A 87 9.61 -3.95 -5.50
C ASP A 87 9.08 -3.07 -6.64
N GLY A 88 9.91 -2.15 -7.14
CA GLY A 88 9.56 -1.24 -8.25
C GLY A 88 8.77 -0.01 -7.82
N TYR A 89 8.62 0.27 -6.52
CA TYR A 89 7.92 1.44 -5.99
C TYR A 89 8.75 2.73 -6.11
N SER A 90 9.31 2.98 -7.30
CA SER A 90 10.23 4.08 -7.61
C SER A 90 9.62 5.48 -7.50
N MET A 91 8.29 5.58 -7.35
CA MET A 91 7.56 6.82 -7.13
C MET A 91 7.60 7.31 -5.67
N LEU A 92 8.03 6.46 -4.72
CA LEU A 92 8.02 6.77 -3.28
C LEU A 92 9.29 7.43 -2.70
N PRO A 93 10.53 7.21 -3.21
CA PRO A 93 11.76 7.72 -2.59
C PRO A 93 11.83 9.24 -2.40
N ASP A 94 11.23 10.00 -3.32
CA ASP A 94 11.26 11.47 -3.30
C ASP A 94 10.13 12.08 -2.44
N ALA A 95 9.23 11.25 -1.89
CA ALA A 95 8.16 11.72 -1.02
C ALA A 95 8.70 12.24 0.32
N THR A 96 8.05 13.27 0.86
CA THR A 96 8.44 13.84 2.15
C THR A 96 8.13 12.84 3.27
N ARG A 97 9.13 12.49 4.08
CA ARG A 97 8.93 11.64 5.27
C ARG A 97 8.43 12.48 6.43
N THR A 98 7.20 12.24 6.86
CA THR A 98 6.55 12.95 7.97
C THR A 98 6.70 12.20 9.29
N GLY A 99 7.02 10.91 9.25
CA GLY A 99 7.19 10.07 10.43
C GLY A 99 7.81 8.70 10.15
N ALA A 100 8.24 8.03 11.21
CA ALA A 100 8.76 6.67 11.17
C ALA A 100 8.41 5.92 12.46
N GLY A 101 8.23 4.60 12.35
CA GLY A 101 8.06 3.72 13.49
C GLY A 101 9.37 3.50 14.23
N ASN A 102 9.29 3.47 15.57
CA ASN A 102 10.45 3.23 16.44
C ASN A 102 10.72 1.74 16.69
N THR A 103 9.92 0.86 16.10
CA THR A 103 10.02 -0.60 16.27
C THR A 103 9.87 -1.29 14.92
N THR A 104 10.26 -2.57 14.86
CA THR A 104 10.08 -3.38 13.65
C THR A 104 8.60 -3.65 13.43
N ILE A 105 8.20 -3.84 12.16
CA ILE A 105 6.82 -4.21 11.83
C ILE A 105 6.45 -5.54 12.50
N SER A 106 7.39 -6.47 12.64
CA SER A 106 7.17 -7.72 13.36
C SER A 106 6.78 -7.49 14.83
N GLN A 107 7.48 -6.59 15.53
CA GLN A 107 7.14 -6.25 16.91
C GLN A 107 5.83 -5.47 16.99
N LEU A 108 5.60 -4.52 16.08
CA LEU A 108 4.34 -3.78 15.98
C LEU A 108 3.12 -4.72 15.86
N VAL A 109 3.21 -5.74 15.00
CA VAL A 109 2.15 -6.74 14.83
C VAL A 109 1.97 -7.58 16.09
N ILE A 110 3.05 -8.01 16.74
CA ILE A 110 2.99 -8.75 18.01
C ILE A 110 2.28 -7.93 19.08
N ASP A 111 2.68 -6.68 19.28
CA ASP A 111 2.10 -5.77 20.27
C ASP A 111 0.59 -5.58 20.01
N ARG A 112 0.22 -5.41 18.74
CA ARG A 112 -1.17 -5.25 18.30
C ARG A 112 -2.02 -6.49 18.56
N ILE A 113 -1.49 -7.69 18.34
CA ILE A 113 -2.18 -8.95 18.61
C ILE A 113 -2.34 -9.14 20.12
N GLN A 114 -1.29 -8.91 20.90
CA GLN A 114 -1.34 -9.05 22.35
C GLN A 114 -2.37 -8.09 22.97
N ALA A 115 -2.41 -6.85 22.50
CA ALA A 115 -3.33 -5.83 23.01
C ALA A 115 -4.80 -6.08 22.63
N GLN A 116 -5.07 -6.82 21.55
CA GLN A 116 -6.43 -7.00 21.01
C GLN A 116 -6.82 -8.47 20.83
N SER A 117 -6.21 -9.35 21.61
CA SER A 117 -6.51 -10.78 21.55
C SER A 117 -7.90 -11.08 22.12
N PRO A 118 -8.71 -11.95 21.47
CA PRO A 118 -8.42 -12.63 20.21
C PRO A 118 -8.62 -11.72 18.98
N ILE A 119 -7.77 -11.89 17.95
CA ILE A 119 -7.96 -11.25 16.65
C ILE A 119 -8.67 -12.19 15.67
N ALA A 120 -9.54 -11.64 14.83
CA ALA A 120 -10.25 -12.34 13.76
C ALA A 120 -10.38 -11.45 12.51
N PRO A 121 -9.30 -11.22 11.75
CA PRO A 121 -9.36 -10.42 10.53
C PRO A 121 -10.19 -11.14 9.45
N GLU A 122 -10.95 -10.38 8.68
CA GLU A 122 -11.80 -10.87 7.59
C GLU A 122 -11.44 -10.18 6.27
N THR A 123 -11.86 -10.77 5.15
CA THR A 123 -11.83 -10.11 3.84
C THR A 123 -13.02 -9.18 3.73
N ASP A 124 -12.76 -7.88 3.63
CA ASP A 124 -13.78 -6.81 3.63
C ASP A 124 -13.92 -6.09 2.29
N GLY A 125 -13.35 -6.66 1.22
CA GLY A 125 -13.56 -6.16 -0.16
C GLY A 125 -12.64 -5.01 -0.59
N ARG A 126 -11.63 -4.64 0.21
CA ARG A 126 -10.68 -3.56 -0.11
C ARG A 126 -9.95 -3.70 -1.45
N ILE A 127 -9.79 -4.93 -1.95
CA ILE A 127 -9.11 -5.19 -3.20
C ILE A 127 -10.03 -6.06 -4.05
N THR A 128 -10.51 -5.51 -5.16
CA THR A 128 -11.39 -6.22 -6.09
C THR A 128 -10.65 -6.47 -7.40
N ARG A 129 -10.75 -7.70 -7.91
CA ARG A 129 -10.34 -8.02 -9.28
C ARG A 129 -11.57 -8.02 -10.17
N LEU A 130 -11.54 -7.26 -11.25
CA LEU A 130 -12.61 -7.17 -12.25
C LEU A 130 -12.58 -8.37 -13.22
#